data_AF-A0A5P8KHI1-F1
#
_entry.id   AF-A0A5P8KHI1-F1
#
_cell.length_a   1.000
_cell.length_b   1.000
_cell.length_c   1.000
_cell.angle_alpha   90.00
_cell.angle_beta   90.00
_cell.angle_gamma   90.00
#
_symmetry.space_group_name_H-M   'P 1'
#
loop_
_entity.id
_entity.type
_entity.pdbx_description
1 polymer ?
#
loop_
_entity_poly.entity_id
_entity_poly.type
_entity_poly.pdbx_seq_one_letter_code
_entity_poly.pdbx_strand_id
1 'polypeptide(L)'
;MGQQEIKNGYRTRSVLYKGSASGLKAGPKVAGGYDAVIADVNKDGRGDIVTGNFMEKSTDEPNGGLGGAITVTYGSATGISSRTPVRIGQNTAGVPGTATRNDRFGWSLSAGDVNRDGYTDIAVGVPQKTVGGKQHAGAVVVLRGAKSGLTGSGAKSYSQNTSGVPGAAESYDYFGAAVRLTDSNGDGYAELVAGAYAENSADGAVWTLKSGRSGVTGTGAKSFNGTTVGGPSGDAYFGDVLAG
;
A
#
# COMPACT_ATOMS: atom_id res chain seq x y z
N MET A 1 0.33 14.71 6.15
CA MET A 1 -0.47 14.76 4.90
C MET A 1 -1.82 15.35 5.23
N GLY A 2 -2.54 15.96 4.29
CA GLY A 2 -3.85 16.51 4.60
C GLY A 2 -4.67 16.95 3.39
N GLN A 3 -5.96 17.12 3.63
CA GLN A 3 -6.87 17.77 2.70
C GLN A 3 -6.79 19.29 2.89
N GLN A 4 -6.77 20.00 1.77
CA GLN A 4 -6.95 21.44 1.75
C GLN A 4 -8.32 21.73 1.16
N GLU A 5 -9.18 22.38 1.92
CA GLU A 5 -10.45 22.92 1.42
C GLU A 5 -10.19 23.93 0.29
N ILE A 6 -11.01 23.83 -0.74
CA ILE A 6 -11.04 24.70 -1.90
C ILE A 6 -12.49 25.07 -2.20
N LYS A 7 -12.70 26.10 -3.03
CA LYS A 7 -14.02 26.68 -3.28
C LYS A 7 -15.15 25.67 -3.57
N ASN A 8 -14.83 24.53 -4.18
CA ASN A 8 -15.79 23.50 -4.58
C ASN A 8 -15.42 22.08 -4.09
N GLY A 9 -14.66 21.94 -2.99
CA GLY A 9 -14.31 20.62 -2.45
C GLY A 9 -12.98 20.58 -1.70
N TYR A 10 -12.24 19.50 -1.89
CA TYR A 10 -10.95 19.28 -1.23
C TYR A 10 -9.90 18.80 -2.24
N ARG A 11 -8.64 19.09 -1.92
CA ARG A 11 -7.48 18.52 -2.62
C ARG A 11 -6.45 17.96 -1.66
N THR A 12 -5.74 16.92 -2.06
CA THR A 12 -4.58 16.42 -1.31
C THR A 12 -3.36 17.33 -1.43
N ARG A 13 -2.69 17.57 -0.30
CA ARG A 13 -1.35 18.14 -0.25
C ARG A 13 -0.48 17.47 0.81
N SER A 14 0.80 17.32 0.49
CA SER A 14 1.81 16.80 1.39
C SER A 14 2.95 17.79 1.53
N VAL A 15 3.42 17.97 2.76
CA VAL A 15 4.58 18.79 3.11
C VAL A 15 5.54 17.89 3.86
N LEU A 16 6.80 17.85 3.43
CA LEU A 16 7.86 17.20 4.19
C LEU A 16 8.23 18.12 5.36
N TYR A 17 8.07 17.67 6.59
CA TYR A 17 8.60 18.36 7.77
C TYR A 17 9.91 17.71 8.19
N LYS A 18 10.96 18.52 8.32
CA LYS A 18 12.25 18.07 8.85
C LYS A 18 12.29 18.34 10.35
N GLY A 19 12.73 17.35 11.12
CA GLY A 19 13.05 17.56 12.54
C GLY A 19 14.24 18.49 12.71
N SER A 20 14.21 19.33 13.74
CA SER A 20 15.33 20.15 14.18
C SER A 20 15.34 20.24 15.71
N ALA A 21 16.43 20.73 16.30
CA ALA A 21 16.52 20.93 17.75
C ALA A 21 15.42 21.85 18.32
N SER A 22 14.84 22.72 17.49
CA SER A 22 13.74 23.63 17.86
C SER A 22 12.37 23.14 17.39
N GLY A 23 12.24 21.86 17.02
CA GLY A 23 10.99 21.28 16.51
C GLY A 23 10.95 21.12 14.99
N LEU A 24 9.74 20.95 14.45
CA LEU A 24 9.51 20.68 13.04
C LEU A 24 9.69 21.96 12.18
N LYS A 25 10.45 21.84 11.10
CA LYS A 25 10.57 22.88 10.07
C LYS A 25 9.94 22.39 8.77
N ALA A 26 9.02 23.18 8.23
CA ALA A 26 8.40 22.89 6.95
C ALA A 26 9.47 22.92 5.84
N GLY A 27 9.51 21.85 5.05
CA GLY A 27 10.34 21.70 3.87
C GLY A 27 9.51 21.81 2.57
N PRO A 28 9.98 21.20 1.47
CA PRO A 28 9.27 21.25 0.21
C PRO A 28 7.93 20.52 0.27
N LYS A 29 7.02 20.95 -0.62
CA LYS A 29 5.80 20.21 -0.93
C LYS A 29 6.15 19.02 -1.81
N VAL A 30 5.50 17.90 -1.57
CA VAL A 30 5.59 16.68 -2.38
C VAL A 30 4.21 16.30 -2.90
N ALA A 31 4.14 15.23 -3.68
CA ALA A 31 2.86 14.72 -4.17
C ALA A 31 1.86 14.52 -3.02
N GLY A 32 0.63 14.95 -3.24
CA GLY A 32 -0.46 14.79 -2.28
C GLY A 32 -0.87 13.32 -2.19
N GLY A 33 -1.20 12.88 -0.97
CA GLY A 33 -1.71 11.54 -0.69
C GLY A 33 -2.37 11.48 0.68
N TYR A 34 -3.04 10.37 0.96
CA TYR A 34 -3.68 10.07 2.25
C TYR A 34 -2.81 9.16 3.11
N ASP A 35 -1.94 8.37 2.48
CA ASP A 35 -0.94 7.56 3.15
C ASP A 35 0.46 7.78 2.54
N ALA A 36 1.50 7.51 3.32
CA ALA A 36 2.88 7.63 2.87
C ALA A 36 3.85 6.76 3.65
N VAL A 37 4.88 6.29 2.94
CA VAL A 37 6.05 5.64 3.51
C VAL A 37 7.32 6.31 3.02
N ILE A 38 8.37 6.23 3.85
CA ILE A 38 9.74 6.60 3.45
C ILE A 38 10.53 5.30 3.30
N ALA A 39 11.13 5.10 2.11
CA ALA A 39 11.81 3.87 1.75
C ALA A 39 12.90 4.16 0.70
N ASP A 40 14.03 3.47 0.76
CA ASP A 40 15.05 3.54 -0.30
C ASP A 40 14.70 2.52 -1.39
N VAL A 41 13.85 2.92 -2.35
CA VAL A 41 13.31 2.02 -3.38
C VAL A 41 14.25 1.85 -4.57
N ASN A 42 15.27 2.71 -4.67
CA ASN A 42 16.30 2.68 -5.70
C ASN A 42 17.71 2.31 -5.19
N LYS A 43 17.86 2.08 -3.88
CA LYS A 43 19.10 1.68 -3.21
C LYS A 43 20.23 2.70 -3.40
N ASP A 44 19.90 3.99 -3.33
CA ASP A 44 20.89 5.06 -3.43
C ASP A 44 21.37 5.57 -2.05
N GLY A 45 20.90 4.96 -0.97
CA GLY A 45 21.22 5.30 0.41
C GLY A 45 20.38 6.46 0.95
N ARG A 46 19.37 6.92 0.21
CA ARG A 46 18.47 8.01 0.62
C ARG A 46 17.03 7.50 0.65
N GLY A 47 16.28 7.95 1.65
CA GLY A 47 14.85 7.65 1.71
C GLY A 47 14.08 8.39 0.61
N ASP A 48 13.33 7.65 -0.19
CA ASP A 48 12.34 8.15 -1.13
C ASP A 48 10.98 8.23 -0.44
N ILE A 49 10.16 9.22 -0.82
CA ILE A 49 8.81 9.37 -0.29
C ILE A 49 7.83 8.75 -1.30
N VAL A 50 7.09 7.74 -0.86
CA VAL A 50 6.00 7.15 -1.63
C VAL A 50 4.68 7.60 -1.02
N THR A 51 3.86 8.31 -1.77
CA THR A 51 2.54 8.77 -1.33
C THR A 51 1.42 8.06 -2.07
N GLY A 52 0.40 7.60 -1.35
CA GLY A 52 -0.79 6.95 -1.89
C GLY A 52 -1.93 7.95 -2.03
N ASN A 53 -2.42 8.13 -3.26
CA ASN A 53 -3.62 8.92 -3.54
C ASN A 53 -4.67 8.02 -4.20
N PHE A 54 -5.53 7.44 -3.36
CA PHE A 54 -6.59 6.55 -3.79
C PHE A 54 -7.73 7.25 -4.54
N MET A 55 -7.75 8.59 -4.59
CA MET A 55 -8.82 9.35 -5.22
C MET A 55 -8.73 9.28 -6.75
N GLU A 56 -9.90 9.44 -7.38
CA GLU A 56 -10.00 9.60 -8.82
C GLU A 56 -9.29 10.86 -9.30
N LYS A 57 -8.59 10.75 -10.44
CA LYS A 57 -7.90 11.91 -11.03
C LYS A 57 -8.91 12.99 -11.41
N SER A 58 -8.67 14.21 -10.92
CA SER A 58 -9.44 15.41 -11.27
C SER A 58 -8.53 16.63 -11.35
N THR A 59 -9.09 17.80 -11.69
CA THR A 59 -8.35 19.08 -11.63
C THR A 59 -7.84 19.38 -10.22
N ASP A 60 -8.63 19.00 -9.21
CA ASP A 60 -8.31 19.25 -7.79
C ASP A 60 -7.46 18.12 -7.19
N GLU A 61 -7.57 16.90 -7.71
CA GLU A 61 -6.74 15.73 -7.36
C GLU A 61 -5.82 15.32 -8.53
N PRO A 62 -4.84 16.14 -8.92
CA PRO A 62 -4.01 15.88 -10.08
C PRO A 62 -3.10 14.66 -9.91
N ASN A 63 -2.82 14.26 -8.66
CA ASN A 63 -1.99 13.10 -8.32
C ASN A 63 -2.81 11.79 -8.23
N GLY A 64 -4.14 11.88 -8.12
CA GLY A 64 -5.05 10.73 -8.19
C GLY A 64 -5.02 10.06 -9.56
N GLY A 65 -5.70 8.92 -9.73
CA GLY A 65 -5.72 8.10 -10.95
C GLY A 65 -7.09 7.48 -11.22
N LEU A 66 -7.31 6.95 -12.42
CA LEU A 66 -8.44 6.01 -12.57
C LEU A 66 -8.21 4.85 -11.60
N GLY A 67 -9.10 4.70 -10.63
CA GLY A 67 -8.93 3.73 -9.54
C GLY A 67 -7.84 4.06 -8.51
N GLY A 68 -7.29 5.28 -8.50
CA GLY A 68 -6.21 5.69 -7.60
C GLY A 68 -4.79 5.56 -8.17
N ALA A 69 -3.78 6.01 -7.41
CA ALA A 69 -2.36 5.91 -7.76
C ALA A 69 -1.44 6.06 -6.55
N ILE A 70 -0.17 5.67 -6.72
CA ILE A 70 0.94 6.10 -5.88
C ILE A 70 1.88 7.03 -6.64
N THR A 71 2.61 7.88 -5.92
CA THR A 71 3.68 8.72 -6.49
C THR A 71 4.95 8.55 -5.67
N VAL A 72 6.06 8.26 -6.36
CA VAL A 72 7.41 8.16 -5.79
C VAL A 72 8.15 9.46 -6.02
N THR A 73 8.53 10.14 -4.94
CA THR A 73 9.37 11.34 -4.93
C THR A 73 10.73 10.96 -4.38
N TYR A 74 11.77 11.01 -5.22
CA TYR A 74 13.09 10.49 -4.85
C TYR A 74 13.83 11.38 -3.86
N GLY A 75 14.57 10.76 -2.96
CA GLY A 75 15.46 11.39 -2.00
C GLY A 75 16.80 11.79 -2.61
N SER A 76 17.54 12.62 -1.89
CA SER A 76 18.91 13.02 -2.19
C SER A 76 19.65 13.37 -0.91
N ALA A 77 20.97 13.57 -1.00
CA ALA A 77 21.78 14.00 0.13
C ALA A 77 21.33 15.34 0.76
N THR A 78 20.64 16.19 -0.02
CA THR A 78 20.16 17.51 0.43
C THR A 78 18.65 17.54 0.70
N GLY A 79 17.96 16.40 0.58
CA GLY A 79 16.53 16.28 0.83
C GLY A 79 15.81 15.61 -0.33
N ILE A 80 15.02 16.39 -1.08
CA ILE A 80 14.29 15.88 -2.24
C ILE A 80 15.16 16.02 -3.50
N SER A 81 15.17 14.99 -4.33
CA SER A 81 15.85 14.96 -5.61
C SER A 81 15.17 15.86 -6.66
N SER A 82 15.94 16.33 -7.64
CA SER A 82 15.39 16.96 -8.85
C SER A 82 14.85 15.95 -9.86
N ARG A 83 15.04 14.65 -9.62
CA ARG A 83 14.52 13.58 -10.46
C ARG A 83 12.99 13.67 -10.54
N THR A 84 12.46 13.58 -11.76
CA THR A 84 11.01 13.58 -11.99
C THR A 84 10.32 12.48 -11.17
N PRO A 85 9.30 12.83 -10.37
CA PRO A 85 8.53 11.85 -9.63
C PRO A 85 7.89 10.81 -10.55
N VAL A 86 7.85 9.56 -10.11
CA VAL A 86 7.24 8.45 -10.86
C VAL A 86 5.85 8.19 -10.31
N ARG A 87 4.85 8.12 -11.19
CA ARG A 87 3.46 7.85 -10.82
C ARG A 87 3.01 6.49 -11.34
N ILE A 88 2.45 5.67 -10.46
CA ILE A 88 2.07 4.28 -10.75
C ILE A 88 0.61 4.07 -10.35
N GLY A 89 -0.16 3.41 -11.22
CA GLY A 89 -1.50 2.90 -10.91
C GLY A 89 -1.72 1.55 -11.59
N GLN A 90 -2.92 0.97 -11.48
CA GLN A 90 -3.19 -0.37 -12.02
C GLN A 90 -3.08 -0.46 -13.55
N ASN A 91 -3.19 0.67 -14.28
CA ASN A 91 -2.97 0.70 -15.74
C ASN A 91 -1.50 0.95 -16.12
N THR A 92 -0.59 1.10 -15.16
CA THR A 92 0.85 1.19 -15.46
C THR A 92 1.34 -0.16 -15.97
N ALA A 93 2.08 -0.16 -17.08
CA ALA A 93 2.59 -1.39 -17.69
C ALA A 93 3.33 -2.29 -16.68
N GLY A 94 2.95 -3.56 -16.63
CA GLY A 94 3.48 -4.57 -15.70
C GLY A 94 2.71 -4.70 -14.39
N VAL A 95 1.92 -3.69 -13.98
CA VAL A 95 1.06 -3.81 -12.80
C VAL A 95 -0.12 -4.75 -13.10
N PRO A 96 -0.36 -5.81 -12.30
CA PRO A 96 -1.45 -6.74 -12.57
C PRO A 96 -2.85 -6.12 -12.42
N GLY A 97 -3.74 -6.55 -13.30
CA GLY A 97 -5.15 -6.13 -13.33
C GLY A 97 -5.40 -4.92 -14.23
N THR A 98 -6.63 -4.44 -14.20
CA THR A 98 -7.09 -3.25 -14.94
C THR A 98 -7.69 -2.29 -13.94
N ALA A 99 -7.33 -1.00 -14.04
CA ALA A 99 -7.89 0.00 -13.14
C ALA A 99 -9.39 0.21 -13.44
N THR A 100 -10.22 0.08 -12.41
CA THR A 100 -11.62 0.46 -12.43
C THR A 100 -11.88 1.64 -11.50
N ARG A 101 -12.87 2.47 -11.84
CA ARG A 101 -13.22 3.63 -11.02
C ARG A 101 -13.51 3.16 -9.58
N ASN A 102 -12.97 3.90 -8.62
CA ASN A 102 -13.07 3.63 -7.19
C ASN A 102 -12.33 2.37 -6.71
N ASP A 103 -11.39 1.79 -7.45
CA ASP A 103 -10.58 0.66 -6.91
C ASP A 103 -9.75 1.05 -5.66
N ARG A 104 -9.44 2.34 -5.51
CA ARG A 104 -8.69 2.92 -4.40
C ARG A 104 -7.24 2.40 -4.27
N PHE A 105 -6.57 2.15 -5.38
CA PHE A 105 -5.14 1.88 -5.42
C PHE A 105 -4.35 3.00 -4.74
N GLY A 106 -3.51 2.65 -3.76
CA GLY A 106 -2.80 3.62 -2.93
C GLY A 106 -3.58 4.04 -1.69
N TRP A 107 -4.55 3.23 -1.25
CA TRP A 107 -5.29 3.43 0.00
C TRP A 107 -4.41 3.29 1.23
N SER A 108 -3.63 2.21 1.27
CA SER A 108 -2.67 1.90 2.33
C SER A 108 -1.34 1.48 1.71
N LEU A 109 -0.24 1.79 2.39
CA LEU A 109 1.12 1.56 1.93
C LEU A 109 1.96 0.90 3.01
N SER A 110 2.87 0.01 2.59
CA SER A 110 3.95 -0.45 3.45
C SER A 110 5.21 -0.74 2.65
N ALA A 111 6.37 -0.57 3.29
CA ALA A 111 7.67 -0.75 2.69
C ALA A 111 8.45 -1.89 3.38
N GLY A 112 9.11 -2.73 2.58
CA GLY A 112 9.96 -3.82 3.03
C GLY A 112 10.48 -4.64 1.85
N ASP A 113 11.63 -5.29 1.98
CA ASP A 113 12.22 -6.10 0.91
C ASP A 113 11.67 -7.53 0.95
N VAL A 114 10.81 -7.89 -0.01
CA VAL A 114 10.11 -9.19 0.01
C VAL A 114 10.85 -10.28 -0.77
N ASN A 115 11.99 -9.98 -1.43
CA ASN A 115 12.84 -10.97 -2.13
C ASN A 115 14.33 -10.93 -1.76
N ARG A 116 14.74 -10.08 -0.83
CA ARG A 116 16.12 -9.91 -0.38
C ARG A 116 17.09 -9.53 -1.49
N ASP A 117 16.64 -8.72 -2.46
CA ASP A 117 17.54 -8.17 -3.48
C ASP A 117 18.21 -6.85 -3.04
N GLY A 118 17.80 -6.35 -1.87
CA GLY A 118 18.31 -5.15 -1.23
C GLY A 118 17.73 -3.86 -1.80
N TYR A 119 16.69 -3.92 -2.64
CA TYR A 119 15.85 -2.76 -2.97
C TYR A 119 14.57 -2.85 -2.14
N THR A 120 14.12 -1.73 -1.57
CA THR A 120 12.88 -1.76 -0.78
C THR A 120 11.67 -1.90 -1.70
N ASP A 121 10.80 -2.88 -1.44
CA ASP A 121 9.53 -3.06 -2.17
C ASP A 121 8.40 -2.30 -1.48
N ILE A 122 7.30 -2.07 -2.20
CA ILE A 122 6.10 -1.40 -1.68
C ILE A 122 4.86 -2.28 -1.85
N ALA A 123 4.18 -2.59 -0.76
CA ALA A 123 2.82 -3.11 -0.77
C ALA A 123 1.82 -1.94 -0.88
N VAL A 124 0.83 -2.10 -1.75
CA VAL A 124 -0.18 -1.09 -2.06
C VAL A 124 -1.57 -1.71 -1.91
N GLY A 125 -2.35 -1.20 -0.97
CA GLY A 125 -3.75 -1.58 -0.78
C GLY A 125 -4.65 -1.09 -1.91
N VAL A 126 -5.59 -1.95 -2.32
CA VAL A 126 -6.63 -1.70 -3.32
C VAL A 126 -7.97 -2.25 -2.79
N PRO A 127 -8.43 -1.79 -1.61
CA PRO A 127 -9.51 -2.46 -0.87
C PRO A 127 -10.85 -2.47 -1.60
N GLN A 128 -11.06 -1.59 -2.58
CA GLN A 128 -12.31 -1.56 -3.33
C GLN A 128 -12.24 -2.33 -4.65
N LYS A 129 -11.17 -3.12 -4.88
CA LYS A 129 -11.07 -3.93 -6.07
C LYS A 129 -12.16 -5.01 -6.12
N THR A 130 -12.84 -5.13 -7.25
CA THR A 130 -13.67 -6.31 -7.55
C THR A 130 -12.78 -7.52 -7.88
N VAL A 131 -12.97 -8.62 -7.15
CA VAL A 131 -12.22 -9.88 -7.33
C VAL A 131 -13.20 -11.03 -7.51
N GLY A 132 -13.04 -11.84 -8.56
CA GLY A 132 -13.95 -12.97 -8.82
C GLY A 132 -15.43 -12.60 -8.95
N GLY A 133 -15.73 -11.36 -9.38
CA GLY A 133 -17.10 -10.82 -9.46
C GLY A 133 -17.66 -10.29 -8.14
N LYS A 134 -16.89 -10.31 -7.05
CA LYS A 134 -17.29 -9.79 -5.73
C LYS A 134 -16.84 -8.34 -5.59
N GLN A 135 -17.82 -7.44 -5.43
CA GLN A 135 -17.55 -6.01 -5.36
C GLN A 135 -16.81 -5.67 -4.07
N HIS A 136 -15.76 -4.85 -4.15
CA HIS A 136 -14.97 -4.39 -3.00
C HIS A 136 -14.44 -5.52 -2.11
N ALA A 137 -14.21 -6.70 -2.68
CA ALA A 137 -13.49 -7.78 -2.00
C ALA A 137 -12.07 -7.34 -1.62
N GLY A 138 -11.44 -6.54 -2.48
CA GLY A 138 -10.14 -5.95 -2.23
C GLY A 138 -8.96 -6.79 -2.72
N ALA A 139 -7.82 -6.12 -2.83
CA ALA A 139 -6.56 -6.71 -3.24
C ALA A 139 -5.38 -5.92 -2.66
N VAL A 140 -4.20 -6.53 -2.69
CA VAL A 140 -2.91 -5.88 -2.44
C VAL A 140 -2.01 -6.08 -3.66
N VAL A 141 -1.37 -5.02 -4.13
CA VAL A 141 -0.32 -5.10 -5.16
C VAL A 141 1.03 -4.85 -4.51
N VAL A 142 1.99 -5.75 -4.73
CA VAL A 142 3.39 -5.56 -4.31
C VAL A 142 4.21 -5.15 -5.52
N LEU A 143 4.78 -3.95 -5.46
CA LEU A 143 5.68 -3.37 -6.46
C LEU A 143 7.13 -3.58 -6.04
N ARG A 144 7.98 -4.00 -6.99
CA ARG A 144 9.39 -4.25 -6.72
C ARG A 144 10.24 -2.99 -6.77
N GLY A 145 11.09 -2.82 -5.77
CA GLY A 145 12.23 -1.93 -5.82
C GLY A 145 13.20 -2.35 -6.92
N ALA A 146 13.94 -1.39 -7.48
CA ALA A 146 14.94 -1.66 -8.50
C ALA A 146 15.90 -0.47 -8.60
N LYS A 147 17.04 -0.63 -9.28
CA LYS A 147 18.00 0.48 -9.48
C LYS A 147 17.37 1.74 -10.08
N SER A 148 16.36 1.59 -10.93
CA SER A 148 15.60 2.70 -11.50
C SER A 148 14.44 3.17 -10.61
N GLY A 149 14.33 2.72 -9.37
CA GLY A 149 13.14 2.84 -8.52
C GLY A 149 11.97 1.98 -8.98
N LEU A 150 10.80 2.22 -8.40
CA LEU A 150 9.59 1.42 -8.65
C LEU A 150 9.12 1.54 -10.11
N THR A 151 8.68 0.40 -10.64
CA THR A 151 7.95 0.28 -11.91
C THR A 151 6.84 -0.78 -11.74
N GLY A 152 6.09 -1.10 -12.80
CA GLY A 152 5.23 -2.28 -12.79
C GLY A 152 5.97 -3.61 -13.02
N SER A 153 7.27 -3.60 -13.35
CA SER A 153 8.02 -4.82 -13.62
C SER A 153 8.11 -5.71 -12.37
N GLY A 154 7.76 -6.99 -12.51
CA GLY A 154 7.80 -7.96 -11.40
C GLY A 154 6.72 -7.73 -10.33
N ALA A 155 5.78 -6.80 -10.55
CA ALA A 155 4.68 -6.58 -9.63
C ALA A 155 3.74 -7.80 -9.57
N LYS A 156 3.18 -8.05 -8.39
CA LYS A 156 2.24 -9.16 -8.15
C LYS A 156 1.03 -8.68 -7.37
N SER A 157 -0.14 -9.26 -7.63
CA SER A 157 -1.37 -8.99 -6.89
C SER A 157 -1.79 -10.17 -6.04
N TYR A 158 -2.36 -9.87 -4.86
CA TYR A 158 -2.83 -10.83 -3.88
C TYR A 158 -4.24 -10.45 -3.42
N SER A 159 -5.08 -11.46 -3.19
CA SER A 159 -6.45 -11.35 -2.64
C SER A 159 -6.77 -12.64 -1.89
N GLN A 160 -7.93 -12.71 -1.23
CA GLN A 160 -8.42 -13.98 -0.65
C GLN A 160 -8.60 -15.10 -1.69
N ASN A 161 -8.78 -14.77 -2.97
CA ASN A 161 -8.85 -15.76 -4.06
C ASN A 161 -7.48 -16.19 -4.61
N THR A 162 -6.37 -15.65 -4.09
CA THR A 162 -5.03 -16.07 -4.53
C THR A 162 -4.75 -17.49 -4.04
N SER A 163 -4.25 -18.35 -4.92
CA SER A 163 -3.94 -19.75 -4.57
C SER A 163 -3.07 -19.88 -3.31
N GLY A 164 -3.54 -20.69 -2.36
CA GLY A 164 -2.91 -20.92 -1.05
C GLY A 164 -3.31 -19.93 0.05
N VAL A 165 -3.93 -18.79 -0.28
CA VAL A 165 -4.48 -17.87 0.72
C VAL A 165 -5.77 -18.47 1.29
N PRO A 166 -5.91 -18.63 2.62
CA PRO A 166 -7.13 -19.14 3.23
C PRO A 166 -8.34 -18.22 3.02
N GLY A 167 -9.52 -18.82 2.94
CA GLY A 167 -10.78 -18.10 2.74
C GLY A 167 -11.14 -17.95 1.26
N ALA A 168 -12.13 -17.10 0.99
CA ALA A 168 -12.54 -16.72 -0.35
C ALA A 168 -12.92 -15.24 -0.33
N ALA A 169 -12.82 -14.57 -1.47
CA ALA A 169 -13.29 -13.21 -1.60
C ALA A 169 -14.83 -13.17 -1.46
N GLU A 170 -15.32 -12.27 -0.64
CA GLU A 170 -16.72 -11.92 -0.51
C GLU A 170 -16.93 -10.45 -0.88
N SER A 171 -18.18 -10.06 -1.09
CA SER A 171 -18.44 -8.65 -1.40
C SER A 171 -18.27 -7.82 -0.14
N TYR A 172 -17.53 -6.72 -0.24
CA TYR A 172 -17.31 -5.75 0.83
C TYR A 172 -16.38 -6.21 1.98
N ASP A 173 -15.45 -7.14 1.75
CA ASP A 173 -14.44 -7.51 2.77
C ASP A 173 -13.33 -6.45 2.92
N TYR A 174 -13.04 -5.73 1.83
CA TYR A 174 -12.01 -4.71 1.76
C TYR A 174 -10.59 -5.24 2.07
N PHE A 175 -10.23 -6.44 1.60
CA PHE A 175 -8.88 -6.98 1.71
C PHE A 175 -7.81 -5.99 1.21
N GLY A 176 -6.80 -5.73 2.05
CA GLY A 176 -5.78 -4.72 1.79
C GLY A 176 -6.17 -3.32 2.27
N ALA A 177 -7.23 -3.17 3.07
CA ALA A 177 -7.55 -1.89 3.73
C ALA A 177 -6.41 -1.42 4.63
N ALA A 178 -5.72 -2.36 5.30
CA ALA A 178 -4.43 -2.14 5.95
C ALA A 178 -3.41 -3.13 5.43
N VAL A 179 -2.16 -2.71 5.25
CA VAL A 179 -1.06 -3.56 4.79
C VAL A 179 0.20 -3.31 5.60
N ARG A 180 1.00 -4.36 5.83
CA ARG A 180 2.34 -4.28 6.39
C ARG A 180 3.29 -5.20 5.63
N LEU A 181 4.48 -4.68 5.32
CA LEU A 181 5.65 -5.50 4.99
C LEU A 181 6.56 -5.55 6.22
N THR A 182 6.83 -6.75 6.73
CA THR A 182 7.64 -6.94 7.95
C THR A 182 8.30 -8.31 7.96
N ASP A 183 9.57 -8.40 8.37
CA ASP A 183 10.26 -9.67 8.61
C ASP A 183 9.87 -10.19 10.00
N SER A 184 8.74 -10.90 10.04
CA SER A 184 8.12 -11.37 11.29
C SER A 184 8.76 -12.65 11.82
N ASN A 185 9.46 -13.39 10.95
CA ASN A 185 10.03 -14.70 11.27
C ASN A 185 11.57 -14.66 11.42
N GLY A 186 12.22 -13.54 11.09
CA GLY A 186 13.66 -13.32 11.21
C GLY A 186 14.51 -13.95 10.09
N ASP A 187 13.90 -14.33 8.96
CA ASP A 187 14.61 -14.95 7.82
C ASP A 187 15.14 -13.92 6.81
N GLY A 188 14.90 -12.63 7.06
CA GLY A 188 15.34 -11.50 6.26
C GLY A 188 14.41 -11.13 5.11
N TYR A 189 13.34 -11.89 4.84
CA TYR A 189 12.33 -11.53 3.86
C TYR A 189 11.17 -10.80 4.56
N ALA A 190 10.74 -9.66 4.04
CA ALA A 190 9.54 -9.02 4.56
C ALA A 190 8.27 -9.80 4.12
N GLU A 191 7.53 -10.38 5.06
CA GLU A 191 6.21 -10.96 4.84
C GLU A 191 5.16 -9.89 4.57
N LEU A 192 4.15 -10.25 3.78
CA LEU A 192 2.96 -9.43 3.61
C LEU A 192 1.92 -9.77 4.67
N VAL A 193 1.53 -8.77 5.46
CA VAL A 193 0.35 -8.81 6.33
C VAL A 193 -0.72 -7.92 5.71
N ALA A 194 -1.95 -8.41 5.60
CA ALA A 194 -3.06 -7.68 5.00
C ALA A 194 -4.32 -7.83 5.86
N GLY A 195 -4.99 -6.72 6.15
CA GLY A 195 -6.27 -6.67 6.85
C GLY A 195 -7.46 -6.56 5.90
N ALA A 196 -8.58 -7.16 6.30
CA ALA A 196 -9.90 -6.99 5.70
C ALA A 196 -10.88 -6.77 6.87
N TYR A 197 -11.10 -5.52 7.26
CA TYR A 197 -11.81 -5.21 8.50
C TYR A 197 -13.30 -5.58 8.46
N ALA A 198 -13.87 -5.67 7.26
CA ALA A 198 -15.29 -5.92 7.07
C ALA A 198 -15.61 -7.40 6.80
N GLU A 199 -14.58 -8.24 6.74
CA GLU A 199 -14.67 -9.69 6.58
C GLU A 199 -15.73 -10.29 7.51
N ASN A 200 -16.58 -11.17 6.98
CA ASN A 200 -17.63 -11.89 7.72
C ASN A 200 -18.53 -10.97 8.57
N SER A 201 -19.17 -9.97 7.94
CA SER A 201 -20.05 -9.01 8.62
C SER A 201 -19.32 -8.19 9.71
N ALA A 202 -18.16 -7.65 9.36
CA ALA A 202 -17.32 -6.80 10.22
C ALA A 202 -16.73 -7.49 11.47
N ASP A 203 -16.69 -8.82 11.50
CA ASP A 203 -15.79 -9.54 12.40
C ASP A 203 -14.33 -9.12 12.14
N GLY A 204 -13.98 -9.00 10.86
CA GLY A 204 -12.66 -8.60 10.40
C GLY A 204 -11.64 -9.73 10.49
N ALA A 205 -10.64 -9.68 9.63
CA ALA A 205 -9.55 -10.64 9.63
C ALA A 205 -8.22 -10.05 9.12
N VAL A 206 -7.14 -10.74 9.47
CA VAL A 206 -5.78 -10.45 9.04
C VAL A 206 -5.17 -11.71 8.44
N TRP A 207 -4.52 -11.55 7.30
CA TRP A 207 -3.75 -12.60 6.64
C TRP A 207 -2.26 -12.31 6.75
N THR A 208 -1.47 -13.37 6.94
CA THR A 208 -0.01 -13.35 6.84
C THR A 208 0.40 -14.23 5.67
N LEU A 209 1.08 -13.66 4.68
CA LEU A 209 1.60 -14.34 3.50
C LEU A 209 3.12 -14.33 3.57
N LYS A 210 3.71 -15.52 3.46
CA LYS A 210 5.16 -15.69 3.52
C LYS A 210 5.84 -15.08 2.30
N SER A 211 7.10 -14.70 2.49
CA SER A 211 7.96 -14.23 1.43
C SER A 211 9.16 -15.17 1.23
N GLY A 212 9.88 -14.97 0.15
CA GLY A 212 11.05 -15.76 -0.22
C GLY A 212 11.72 -15.16 -1.45
N ARG A 213 12.70 -15.85 -2.04
CA ARG A 213 13.48 -15.31 -3.18
C ARG A 213 12.62 -14.86 -4.37
N SER A 214 11.46 -15.48 -4.58
CA SER A 214 10.51 -15.13 -5.64
C SER A 214 9.45 -14.10 -5.23
N GLY A 215 9.51 -13.63 -3.98
CA GLY A 215 8.54 -12.74 -3.33
C GLY A 215 7.51 -13.43 -2.46
N VAL A 216 6.51 -12.63 -2.11
CA VAL A 216 5.30 -13.06 -1.43
C VAL A 216 4.65 -14.24 -2.15
N THR A 217 4.12 -15.19 -1.38
CA THR A 217 3.39 -16.37 -1.84
C THR A 217 2.17 -16.63 -0.97
N GLY A 218 1.10 -17.16 -1.59
CA GLY A 218 -0.04 -17.69 -0.84
C GLY A 218 0.26 -19.03 -0.18
N THR A 219 1.28 -19.77 -0.62
CA THR A 219 1.60 -21.09 -0.04
C THR A 219 1.97 -20.96 1.44
N GLY A 220 1.19 -21.61 2.31
CA GLY A 220 1.41 -21.57 3.75
C GLY A 220 0.99 -20.25 4.41
N ALA A 221 0.19 -19.44 3.73
CA ALA A 221 -0.45 -18.27 4.32
C ALA A 221 -1.43 -18.68 5.43
N LYS A 222 -1.60 -17.79 6.41
CA LYS A 222 -2.51 -17.98 7.56
C LYS A 222 -3.44 -16.80 7.69
N SER A 223 -4.65 -17.03 8.18
CA SER A 223 -5.61 -15.99 8.55
C SER A 223 -5.94 -16.06 10.04
N PHE A 224 -6.28 -14.91 10.61
CA PHE A 224 -6.65 -14.71 12.00
C PHE A 224 -7.80 -13.70 12.06
N ASN A 225 -8.76 -13.92 12.94
CA ASN A 225 -9.75 -12.92 13.33
C ASN A 225 -9.65 -12.64 14.84
N GLY A 226 -10.45 -11.70 15.35
CA GLY A 226 -10.47 -11.34 16.77
C GLY A 226 -10.56 -12.57 17.68
N THR A 227 -11.53 -13.46 17.43
CA THR A 227 -11.74 -14.65 18.26
C THR A 227 -10.56 -15.63 18.26
N THR A 228 -9.90 -15.84 17.12
CA THR A 228 -8.75 -16.76 17.03
C THR A 228 -7.55 -16.32 17.85
N VAL A 229 -7.48 -15.04 18.23
CA VAL A 229 -6.42 -14.46 19.06
C VAL A 229 -6.92 -14.03 20.44
N GLY A 230 -8.11 -14.47 20.85
CA GLY A 230 -8.69 -14.18 22.16
C GLY A 230 -9.31 -12.78 22.29
N GLY A 231 -9.52 -12.08 21.18
CA GLY A 231 -10.23 -10.81 21.08
C GLY A 231 -11.75 -10.96 20.87
N PRO A 232 -12.46 -9.83 20.64
CA PRO A 232 -13.91 -9.82 20.47
C PRO A 232 -14.38 -10.47 19.15
N SER A 233 -15.68 -10.80 19.11
CA SER A 233 -16.45 -11.24 17.93
C SER A 233 -17.58 -10.25 17.64
N GLY A 234 -18.02 -10.14 16.38
CA GLY A 234 -19.13 -9.29 15.94
C GLY A 234 -18.75 -7.82 15.93
N ASP A 235 -18.77 -7.19 14.75
CA ASP A 235 -18.41 -5.77 14.58
C ASP A 235 -17.06 -5.39 15.25
N ALA A 236 -16.11 -6.33 15.23
CA ALA A 236 -14.80 -6.15 15.85
C ALA A 236 -13.85 -5.33 14.97
N TYR A 237 -14.14 -5.22 13.66
CA TYR A 237 -13.29 -4.53 12.68
C TYR A 237 -11.83 -4.98 12.76
N PHE A 238 -11.60 -6.27 13.06
CA PHE A 238 -10.26 -6.77 13.32
C PHE A 238 -9.38 -6.62 12.06
N GLY A 239 -8.22 -5.99 12.22
CA GLY A 239 -7.31 -5.70 11.11
C GLY A 239 -7.57 -4.39 10.37
N ASP A 240 -8.48 -3.51 10.85
CA ASP A 240 -8.69 -2.17 10.28
C ASP A 240 -7.42 -1.30 10.33
N VAL A 241 -6.64 -1.42 11.40
CA VAL A 241 -5.35 -0.76 11.54
C VAL A 241 -4.28 -1.80 11.86
N LEU A 242 -3.19 -1.78 11.07
CA LEU A 242 -1.97 -2.53 11.35
C LEU A 242 -0.86 -1.53 11.71
N ALA A 243 -0.32 -1.65 12.92
CA ALA A 243 0.81 -0.86 13.40
C ALA A 243 1.92 -1.78 13.88
N GLY A 244 3.18 -1.38 13.67
CA GLY A 244 4.37 -2.13 14.11
C GLY A 244 5.66 -1.41 13.80
#